data_AF-A0A7Z0DB42-F1
#
_entry.id   AF-A0A7Z0DB42-F1
#
_cell.length_a   1.000
_cell.length_b   1.000
_cell.length_c   1.000
_cell.angle_alpha   90.00
_cell.angle_beta   90.00
_cell.angle_gamma   90.00
#
_symmetry.space_group_name_H-M   'P 1'
#
loop_
_entity.id
_entity.type
_entity.pdbx_description
1 polymer ?
#
loop_
_entity_poly.entity_id
_entity_poly.type
_entity_poly.pdbx_seq_one_letter_code
_entity_poly.pdbx_strand_id
1 'polypeptide(L)'
;MSGQRSDTECRGTHEWVSAAPFRSHLADLVGTTGLPWRAVALYADVPTRCVRSLLFGRRGRVVRRIPARVAERLLRVRAAQLNGLTARSGDAWAAHDLASRLAGRGQSAAEIALLARATRDEAALWLVGPPGWVSARSVLLLQAACHAAGMDWAGPADPWEPSPAEAAA
;
A
#
# COMPACT_ATOMS: atom_id res chain seq x y z
N MET A 1 3.90 53.01 -0.91
CA MET A 1 4.22 52.60 -2.28
C MET A 1 5.50 51.77 -2.19
N SER A 2 5.38 50.50 -1.75
CA SER A 2 5.13 49.31 -2.59
C SER A 2 6.35 48.95 -3.43
N GLY A 3 6.90 47.78 -3.15
CA GLY A 3 8.00 47.16 -3.88
C GLY A 3 8.35 45.85 -3.21
N GLN A 4 7.45 44.87 -3.38
CA GLN A 4 7.53 43.48 -2.92
C GLN A 4 8.97 42.93 -2.88
N ARG A 5 9.36 42.39 -1.72
CA ARG A 5 10.40 41.36 -1.67
C ARG A 5 9.79 40.11 -2.29
N SER A 6 10.42 39.60 -3.33
CA SER A 6 10.11 38.30 -3.91
C SER A 6 10.41 37.21 -2.86
N ASP A 7 9.42 36.89 -2.04
CA ASP A 7 9.36 35.65 -1.26
C ASP A 7 9.12 34.50 -2.25
N THR A 8 10.16 34.12 -2.99
CA THR A 8 10.15 32.92 -3.84
C THR A 8 11.35 32.04 -3.49
N GLU A 9 11.52 31.80 -2.19
CA GLU A 9 12.17 30.58 -1.71
C GLU A 9 11.06 29.60 -1.33
N CYS A 10 10.59 28.81 -2.30
CA CYS A 10 9.94 27.54 -2.00
C CYS A 10 10.99 26.57 -1.43
N ARG A 11 11.50 26.86 -0.22
CA ARG A 11 12.32 25.94 0.56
C ARG A 11 11.45 24.72 0.85
N GLY A 12 11.84 23.56 0.32
CA GLY A 12 11.26 22.25 0.62
C GLY A 12 11.47 21.85 2.08
N THR A 13 10.77 22.51 3.00
CA THR A 13 10.71 22.10 4.39
C THR A 13 9.77 20.92 4.49
N HIS A 14 10.32 19.73 4.76
CA HIS A 14 9.58 18.51 5.08
C HIS A 14 8.57 18.77 6.21
N GLU A 15 7.34 19.12 5.85
CA GLU A 15 6.31 19.43 6.82
C GLU A 15 5.90 18.14 7.53
N TRP A 16 6.21 18.07 8.82
CA TRP A 16 5.90 16.93 9.66
C TRP A 16 4.57 17.16 10.35
N VAL A 17 3.58 16.32 10.09
CA VAL A 17 2.23 16.46 10.65
C VAL A 17 1.96 15.45 11.75
N SER A 18 0.98 15.73 12.61
CA SER A 18 0.57 14.83 13.70
C SER A 18 0.09 13.49 13.14
N ALA A 19 0.62 12.38 13.66
CA ALA A 19 0.31 11.04 13.15
C ALA A 19 -1.07 10.50 13.62
N ALA A 20 -1.63 11.06 14.69
CA ALA A 20 -2.82 10.50 15.34
C ALA A 20 -4.06 10.43 14.42
N PRO A 21 -4.43 11.48 13.65
CA PRO A 21 -5.58 11.43 12.75
C PRO A 21 -5.43 10.35 11.68
N PHE A 22 -4.24 10.24 11.09
CA PHE A 22 -3.96 9.26 10.02
C PHE A 22 -3.96 7.82 10.53
N ARG A 23 -3.54 7.60 11.78
CA ARG A 23 -3.67 6.28 12.43
C ARG A 23 -5.14 5.91 12.60
N SER A 24 -5.96 6.85 13.07
CA SER A 24 -7.41 6.63 13.23
C SER A 24 -8.08 6.35 11.89
N HIS A 25 -7.78 7.15 10.86
CA HIS A 25 -8.27 6.96 9.50
C HIS A 25 -7.91 5.58 8.95
N LEU A 26 -6.66 5.16 9.13
CA LEU A 26 -6.20 3.86 8.66
C LEU A 26 -6.86 2.69 9.42
N ALA A 27 -7.04 2.82 10.73
CA ALA A 27 -7.77 1.83 11.52
C ALA A 27 -9.22 1.71 11.07
N ASP A 28 -9.88 2.84 10.79
CA ASP A 28 -11.23 2.88 10.23
C ASP A 28 -11.30 2.23 8.84
N LEU A 29 -10.37 2.55 7.92
CA LEU A 29 -10.31 1.91 6.60
C LEU A 29 -10.16 0.39 6.71
N VAL A 30 -9.29 -0.10 7.60
CA VAL A 30 -9.10 -1.54 7.82
C VAL A 30 -10.36 -2.17 8.40
N GLY A 31 -10.99 -1.53 9.40
CA GLY A 31 -12.21 -2.03 10.02
C GLY A 31 -13.40 -2.08 9.06
N THR A 32 -13.58 -1.04 8.24
CA THR A 32 -14.73 -0.89 7.33
C THR A 32 -14.61 -1.71 6.05
N THR A 33 -13.43 -1.83 5.48
CA THR A 33 -13.21 -2.61 4.23
C THR A 33 -12.87 -4.08 4.52
N GLY A 34 -12.42 -4.37 5.74
CA GLY A 34 -11.86 -5.66 6.11
C GLY A 34 -10.54 -5.99 5.40
N LEU A 35 -9.96 -5.10 4.59
CA LEU A 35 -8.70 -5.35 3.90
C LEU A 35 -7.51 -5.33 4.87
N PRO A 36 -6.48 -6.15 4.64
CA PRO A 36 -5.27 -6.08 5.45
C PRO A 36 -4.60 -4.71 5.27
N TRP A 37 -4.04 -4.15 6.33
CA TRP A 37 -3.38 -2.84 6.31
C TRP A 37 -2.27 -2.74 5.24
N ARG A 38 -1.65 -3.86 4.86
CA ARG A 38 -0.66 -3.93 3.75
C ARG A 38 -1.30 -3.61 2.41
N ALA A 39 -2.50 -4.10 2.14
CA ALA A 39 -3.24 -3.79 0.91
C ALA A 39 -3.61 -2.30 0.88
N VAL A 40 -4.04 -1.72 2.01
CA VAL A 40 -4.32 -0.28 2.10
C VAL A 40 -3.04 0.54 1.86
N ALA A 41 -1.90 0.12 2.42
CA ALA A 41 -0.62 0.76 2.20
C ALA A 41 -0.21 0.76 0.71
N LEU A 42 -0.30 -0.40 0.06
CA LEU A 42 0.01 -0.56 -1.36
C LEU A 42 -0.92 0.28 -2.24
N TYR A 43 -2.23 0.29 -1.93
CA TYR A 43 -3.20 1.11 -2.65
C TYR A 43 -2.93 2.62 -2.49
N ALA A 44 -2.51 3.04 -1.30
CA ALA A 44 -2.14 4.43 -1.02
C ALA A 44 -0.78 4.84 -1.64
N ASP A 45 -0.06 3.90 -2.26
CA ASP A 45 1.35 4.06 -2.64
C ASP A 45 2.20 4.53 -1.44
N VAL A 46 2.01 3.91 -0.27
CA VAL A 46 2.80 4.20 0.93
C VAL A 46 3.56 2.95 1.32
N PRO A 47 4.86 3.05 1.68
CA PRO A 47 5.59 1.88 2.11
C PRO A 47 4.93 1.22 3.32
N THR A 48 4.76 -0.09 3.23
CA THR A 48 4.16 -0.91 4.28
C THR A 48 4.86 -0.75 5.63
N ARG A 49 6.19 -0.55 5.66
CA ARG A 49 6.96 -0.29 6.89
C ARG A 49 6.51 0.98 7.62
N CYS A 50 6.13 2.01 6.87
CA CYS A 50 5.64 3.27 7.41
C CYS A 50 4.25 3.07 8.02
N VAL A 51 3.37 2.40 7.29
CA VAL A 51 2.02 2.04 7.74
C VAL A 51 2.06 1.11 8.96
N ARG A 52 2.97 0.12 8.97
CA ARG A 52 3.24 -0.75 10.14
C ARG A 52 3.67 0.07 11.35
N SER A 53 4.62 0.99 11.16
CA SER A 53 5.11 1.85 12.25
C SER A 53 4.02 2.80 12.75
N LEU A 54 3.14 3.26 11.86
CA LEU A 54 2.00 4.09 12.21
C LEU A 54 0.98 3.31 13.06
N LEU A 55 0.64 2.07 12.69
CA LEU A 55 -0.34 1.26 13.40
C LEU A 55 0.20 0.67 14.70
N PHE A 56 1.39 0.06 14.66
CA PHE A 56 1.93 -0.76 15.75
C PHE A 56 3.10 -0.09 16.49
N GLY A 57 3.51 1.10 16.06
CA GLY A 57 4.68 1.79 16.61
C GLY A 57 6.01 1.26 16.07
N ARG A 58 7.10 1.91 16.50
CA ARG A 58 8.49 1.55 16.20
C ARG A 58 9.25 1.37 17.51
N ARG A 59 9.89 0.20 17.69
CA ARG A 59 10.64 -0.14 18.92
C ARG A 59 9.81 0.07 20.20
N GLY A 60 8.54 -0.35 20.19
CA GLY A 60 7.62 -0.20 21.32
C GLY A 60 7.08 1.22 21.54
N ARG A 61 7.42 2.20 20.68
CA ARG A 61 6.94 3.59 20.80
C ARG A 61 6.01 3.96 19.66
N VAL A 62 4.93 4.65 20.03
CA VAL A 62 3.97 5.21 19.09
C VAL A 62 4.62 6.31 18.24
N VAL A 63 4.48 6.22 16.93
CA VAL A 63 4.87 7.30 16.00
C VAL A 63 3.98 8.51 16.24
N ARG A 64 4.59 9.67 16.52
CA ARG A 64 3.89 10.93 16.81
C ARG A 64 3.76 11.85 15.60
N ARG A 65 4.69 11.78 14.65
CA ARG A 65 4.70 12.60 13.44
C ARG A 65 5.00 11.74 12.21
N ILE A 66 4.42 12.10 11.08
CA ILE A 66 4.70 11.50 9.77
C ILE A 66 5.00 12.61 8.75
N PRO A 67 5.71 12.31 7.65
CA PRO A 67 5.91 13.27 6.58
C PRO A 67 4.56 13.66 5.94
N ALA A 68 4.35 14.94 5.63
CA ALA A 68 3.12 15.43 4.98
C ALA A 68 2.79 14.66 3.69
N ARG A 69 3.80 14.31 2.88
CA ARG A 69 3.62 13.46 1.68
C ARG A 69 2.93 12.11 1.97
N VAL A 70 3.25 11.48 3.09
CA VAL A 70 2.63 10.21 3.51
C VAL A 70 1.21 10.47 4.01
N ALA A 71 1.02 11.54 4.79
CA ALA A 71 -0.29 11.97 5.26
C ALA A 71 -1.27 12.23 4.10
N GLU A 72 -0.85 13.00 3.10
CA GLU A 72 -1.66 13.28 1.91
C GLU A 72 -2.06 12.01 1.16
N ARG A 73 -1.11 11.10 0.94
CA ARG A 73 -1.37 9.82 0.27
C ARG A 73 -2.41 8.99 1.02
N LEU A 74 -2.31 8.92 2.35
CA LEU A 74 -3.28 8.21 3.19
C LEU A 74 -4.66 8.88 3.18
N LEU A 75 -4.74 10.22 3.19
CA LEU A 75 -6.01 10.95 3.16
C LEU A 75 -6.76 10.81 1.83
N ARG A 76 -6.05 10.59 0.73
CA ARG A 76 -6.68 10.39 -0.59
C ARG A 76 -7.42 9.05 -0.69
N VAL A 77 -7.16 8.10 0.22
CA VAL A 77 -7.80 6.79 0.21
C VAL A 77 -9.08 6.79 1.03
N ARG A 78 -10.17 6.35 0.40
CA ARG A 78 -11.50 6.19 0.98
C ARG A 78 -11.96 4.75 0.90
N ALA A 79 -12.77 4.31 1.86
CA ALA A 79 -13.33 2.96 1.90
C ALA A 79 -14.11 2.60 0.63
N ALA A 80 -14.86 3.56 0.06
CA ALA A 80 -15.61 3.35 -1.19
C ALA A 80 -14.70 3.00 -2.38
N GLN A 81 -13.51 3.60 -2.48
CA GLN A 81 -12.56 3.30 -3.55
C GLN A 81 -12.02 1.87 -3.42
N LEU A 82 -11.68 1.47 -2.19
CA LEU A 82 -11.19 0.12 -1.88
C LEU A 82 -12.26 -0.95 -2.13
N ASN A 83 -13.51 -0.68 -1.73
CA ASN A 83 -14.63 -1.59 -1.96
C ASN A 83 -14.96 -1.70 -3.45
N GLY A 84 -14.81 -0.62 -4.22
CA GLY A 84 -15.01 -0.63 -5.67
C GLY A 84 -13.98 -1.45 -6.46
N LEU A 85 -12.88 -1.91 -5.84
CA LEU A 85 -11.85 -2.72 -6.51
C LEU A 85 -12.35 -4.11 -6.93
N THR A 86 -13.47 -4.59 -6.36
CA THR A 86 -14.08 -5.87 -6.77
C THR A 86 -14.67 -5.83 -8.17
N ALA A 87 -15.20 -4.69 -8.58
CA ALA A 87 -15.85 -4.49 -9.88
C ALA A 87 -14.87 -4.02 -10.97
N ARG A 88 -13.63 -3.68 -10.61
CA ARG A 88 -12.60 -3.23 -11.55
C ARG A 88 -11.73 -4.39 -11.99
N SER A 89 -11.46 -4.49 -13.28
CA SER A 89 -10.45 -5.41 -13.81
C SER A 89 -9.06 -5.04 -13.29
N GLY A 90 -8.34 -6.05 -12.83
CA GLY A 90 -6.92 -6.00 -12.47
C GLY A 90 -6.04 -6.58 -13.58
N ASP A 91 -4.74 -6.55 -13.34
CA ASP A 91 -3.74 -7.15 -14.24
C ASP A 91 -3.71 -8.68 -14.04
N ALA A 92 -4.14 -9.40 -15.07
CA ALA A 92 -4.17 -10.87 -15.11
C ALA A 92 -2.78 -11.50 -15.08
N TRP A 93 -1.79 -10.87 -15.72
CA TRP A 93 -0.40 -11.34 -15.69
C TRP A 93 0.20 -11.16 -14.30
N ALA A 94 -0.05 -10.02 -13.66
CA ALA A 94 0.38 -9.82 -12.27
C ALA A 94 -0.27 -10.85 -11.33
N ALA A 95 -1.55 -11.17 -11.52
CA ALA A 95 -2.21 -12.21 -10.73
C ALA A 95 -1.52 -13.58 -10.89
N HIS A 96 -1.23 -13.98 -12.12
CA HIS A 96 -0.52 -15.23 -12.43
C HIS A 96 0.89 -15.26 -11.81
N ASP A 97 1.69 -14.22 -12.00
CA ASP A 97 3.05 -14.12 -11.46
C ASP A 97 3.05 -14.16 -9.93
N LEU A 98 2.20 -13.36 -9.27
CA LEU A 98 2.12 -13.33 -7.81
C LEU A 98 1.62 -14.66 -7.22
N ALA A 99 0.59 -15.26 -7.83
CA ALA A 99 0.09 -16.57 -7.41
C ALA A 99 1.16 -17.66 -7.57
N SER A 100 1.89 -17.66 -8.69
CA SER A 100 2.98 -18.59 -8.94
C SER A 100 4.13 -18.43 -7.96
N ARG A 101 4.48 -17.19 -7.58
CA ARG A 101 5.50 -16.93 -6.54
C ARG A 101 5.06 -17.42 -5.16
N LEU A 102 3.79 -17.26 -4.81
CA LEU A 102 3.24 -17.83 -3.58
C LEU A 102 3.28 -19.37 -3.66
N ALA A 103 2.83 -19.99 -4.75
CA ALA A 103 2.92 -21.45 -4.90
C ALA A 103 4.36 -21.96 -4.80
N GLY A 104 5.34 -21.23 -5.36
CA GLY A 104 6.77 -21.54 -5.23
C GLY A 104 7.31 -21.50 -3.80
N ARG A 105 6.59 -20.88 -2.84
CA ARG A 105 6.89 -20.93 -1.40
C ARG A 105 6.08 -21.98 -0.63
N GLY A 106 5.31 -22.81 -1.33
CA GLY A 106 4.54 -23.91 -0.76
C GLY A 106 3.07 -23.59 -0.48
N GLN A 107 2.58 -22.39 -0.80
CA GLN A 107 1.16 -22.07 -0.65
C GLN A 107 0.31 -22.86 -1.66
N SER A 108 -0.69 -23.57 -1.16
CA SER A 108 -1.69 -24.25 -1.98
C SER A 108 -2.66 -23.27 -2.66
N ALA A 109 -3.33 -23.71 -3.73
CA ALA A 109 -4.39 -22.94 -4.37
C ALA A 109 -5.50 -22.50 -3.40
N ALA A 110 -5.80 -23.31 -2.38
CA ALA A 110 -6.77 -22.98 -1.35
C ALA A 110 -6.30 -21.82 -0.46
N GLU A 111 -5.02 -21.80 -0.06
CA GLU A 111 -4.44 -20.71 0.72
C GLU A 111 -4.34 -19.42 -0.10
N ILE A 112 -3.95 -19.53 -1.37
CA ILE A 112 -3.93 -18.39 -2.31
C ILE A 112 -5.33 -17.79 -2.48
N ALA A 113 -6.36 -18.63 -2.64
CA ALA A 113 -7.75 -18.20 -2.72
C ALA A 113 -8.19 -17.43 -1.45
N LEU A 114 -7.85 -17.95 -0.27
CA LEU A 114 -8.14 -17.28 1.01
C LEU A 114 -7.43 -15.91 1.11
N LEU A 115 -6.15 -15.84 0.74
CA LEU A 115 -5.38 -14.60 0.75
C LEU A 115 -5.96 -13.56 -0.21
N ALA A 116 -6.35 -13.97 -1.42
CA ALA A 116 -6.86 -13.11 -2.49
C ALA A 116 -8.37 -12.83 -2.42
N ARG A 117 -9.07 -13.42 -1.44
CA ARG A 117 -10.55 -13.41 -1.31
C ARG A 117 -11.23 -13.82 -2.61
N ALA A 118 -10.78 -14.93 -3.15
CA ALA A 118 -11.29 -15.57 -4.35
C ALA A 118 -11.72 -17.01 -4.04
N THR A 119 -12.31 -17.67 -5.02
CA THR A 119 -12.61 -19.10 -4.98
C THR A 119 -11.35 -19.92 -5.24
N ARG A 120 -11.37 -21.20 -4.82
CA ARG A 120 -10.28 -22.14 -5.10
C ARG A 120 -10.08 -22.34 -6.60
N ASP A 121 -11.17 -22.35 -7.38
CA ASP A 121 -11.13 -22.56 -8.82
C ASP A 121 -10.50 -21.36 -9.54
N GLU A 122 -10.85 -20.14 -9.15
CA GLU A 122 -10.17 -18.93 -9.65
C GLU A 122 -8.68 -18.97 -9.36
N ALA A 123 -8.28 -19.30 -8.13
CA ALA A 123 -6.87 -19.40 -7.77
C ALA A 123 -6.14 -20.51 -8.54
N ALA A 124 -6.79 -21.65 -8.79
CA ALA A 124 -6.25 -22.73 -9.60
C ALA A 124 -6.04 -22.28 -11.05
N LEU A 125 -6.97 -21.52 -11.63
CA LEU A 125 -6.82 -20.95 -12.97
C LEU A 125 -5.62 -20.00 -13.06
N TRP A 126 -5.40 -19.15 -12.05
CA TRP A 126 -4.25 -18.25 -12.02
C TRP A 126 -2.92 -18.98 -11.99
N LEU A 127 -2.85 -20.20 -11.45
CA LEU A 127 -1.63 -21.01 -11.44
C LEU A 127 -1.36 -21.68 -12.79
N VAL A 128 -2.40 -21.91 -13.59
CA VAL A 128 -2.25 -22.46 -14.95
C VAL A 128 -1.78 -21.37 -15.92
N GLY A 129 -2.30 -20.15 -15.79
CA GLY A 129 -1.95 -19.03 -16.67
C GLY A 129 -2.71 -17.75 -16.33
N PRO A 130 -2.49 -16.65 -17.09
CA PRO A 130 -3.22 -15.41 -16.89
C PRO A 130 -4.72 -15.61 -17.19
N PRO A 131 -5.63 -15.35 -16.24
CA PRO A 131 -7.06 -15.52 -16.45
C PRO A 131 -7.63 -14.45 -17.40
N GLY A 132 -8.80 -14.73 -18.00
CA GLY A 132 -9.53 -13.73 -18.79
C GLY A 132 -10.07 -12.56 -17.95
N TRP A 133 -10.28 -12.78 -16.65
CA TRP A 133 -10.68 -11.74 -15.70
C TRP A 133 -10.10 -12.00 -14.32
N VAL A 134 -9.68 -10.93 -13.66
CA VAL A 134 -9.32 -10.90 -12.24
C VAL A 134 -9.71 -9.55 -11.66
N SER A 135 -10.23 -9.52 -10.43
CA SER A 135 -10.53 -8.25 -9.78
C SER A 135 -9.24 -7.53 -9.37
N ALA A 136 -9.23 -6.20 -9.46
CA ALA A 136 -8.14 -5.37 -8.94
C ALA A 136 -7.92 -5.61 -7.43
N ARG A 137 -8.98 -5.95 -6.69
CA ARG A 137 -8.88 -6.34 -5.28
C ARG A 137 -8.03 -7.59 -5.09
N SER A 138 -8.29 -8.64 -5.87
CA SER A 138 -7.54 -9.90 -5.77
C SER A 138 -6.07 -9.70 -6.08
N VAL A 139 -5.75 -8.91 -7.12
CA VAL A 139 -4.35 -8.53 -7.43
C VAL A 139 -3.70 -7.79 -6.25
N LEU A 140 -4.36 -6.79 -5.70
CA LEU A 140 -3.85 -6.02 -4.55
C LEU A 140 -3.61 -6.92 -3.32
N LEU A 141 -4.49 -7.89 -3.08
CA LEU A 141 -4.35 -8.84 -1.99
C LEU A 141 -3.21 -9.83 -2.20
N LEU A 142 -3.01 -10.31 -3.44
CA LEU A 142 -1.85 -11.12 -3.81
C LEU A 142 -0.54 -10.34 -3.60
N GLN A 143 -0.49 -9.06 -4.00
CA GLN A 143 0.67 -8.19 -3.74
C GLN A 143 0.92 -8.04 -2.23
N ALA A 144 -0.15 -7.81 -1.45
CA ALA A 144 -0.04 -7.70 0.00
C ALA A 144 0.43 -9.00 0.66
N ALA A 145 0.01 -10.16 0.14
CA ALA A 145 0.45 -11.47 0.60
C ALA A 145 1.92 -11.74 0.25
N CYS A 146 2.35 -11.45 -0.98
CA CYS A 146 3.76 -11.52 -1.37
C CYS A 146 4.63 -10.64 -0.48
N HIS A 147 4.20 -9.40 -0.22
CA HIS A 147 4.88 -8.52 0.70
C HIS A 147 4.92 -9.08 2.13
N ALA A 148 3.83 -9.70 2.62
CA ALA A 148 3.81 -10.31 3.95
C ALA A 148 4.78 -11.49 4.06
N ALA A 149 4.97 -12.23 2.97
CA ALA A 149 5.93 -13.33 2.84
C ALA A 149 7.38 -12.87 2.63
N GLY A 150 7.65 -11.55 2.62
CA GLY A 150 8.99 -10.99 2.42
C GLY A 150 9.51 -11.13 1.00
N MET A 151 8.63 -11.25 0.01
CA MET A 151 9.02 -11.15 -1.40
C MET A 151 9.19 -9.68 -1.75
N ASP A 152 10.35 -9.34 -2.33
CA ASP A 152 10.75 -7.98 -2.59
C ASP A 152 9.73 -7.26 -3.49
N TRP A 153 9.01 -6.33 -2.86
CA TRP A 153 8.32 -5.24 -3.55
C TRP A 153 9.31 -4.08 -3.61
N ALA A 154 9.69 -3.67 -4.82
CA ALA A 154 10.34 -2.39 -5.06
C ALA A 154 9.31 -1.27 -4.84
N GLY A 155 8.87 -1.11 -3.59
CA GLY A 155 7.94 -0.06 -3.23
C GLY A 155 8.55 1.31 -3.42
N PRO A 156 7.72 2.37 -3.26
CA PRO A 156 8.23 3.73 -3.31
C PRO A 156 9.43 3.88 -2.35
N ALA A 157 10.42 4.67 -2.80
CA ALA A 157 11.64 4.98 -2.04
C ALA A 157 11.33 5.40 -0.61
N ASP A 158 12.27 5.19 0.31
CA ASP A 158 12.03 5.45 1.73
C ASP A 158 11.57 6.89 1.98
N PRO A 159 10.34 7.10 2.49
CA PRO A 159 9.84 8.44 2.74
C PRO A 159 10.49 9.08 3.98
N TRP A 160 11.35 8.35 4.69
CA TRP A 160 12.23 8.85 5.75
C TRP A 160 13.61 9.24 5.22
N GLU A 161 13.99 8.82 4.01
CA GLU A 161 15.21 9.28 3.35
C GLU A 161 14.92 10.57 2.56
N PRO A 162 15.90 11.50 2.53
CA PRO A 162 15.85 12.63 1.61
C PRO A 162 15.81 12.10 0.18
N SER A 163 15.12 12.81 -0.71
CA SER A 163 15.13 12.51 -2.14
C SER A 163 16.58 12.46 -2.66
N PRO A 164 16.93 11.63 -3.66
CA PRO A 164 18.25 11.69 -4.31
C PRO A 164 18.61 13.10 -4.82
N ALA A 165 17.60 13.90 -5.19
CA ALA A 165 17.76 15.30 -5.57
C ALA A 165 18.13 16.23 -4.40
N GLU A 166 17.86 15.81 -3.16
CA GLU A 166 18.15 16.54 -1.92
C GLU A 166 19.48 16.12 -1.29
N ALA A 167 19.97 14.90 -1.57
CA ALA A 167 21.27 14.42 -1.06
C ALA A 167 22.48 15.00 -1.83
N ALA A 168 22.24 15.64 -2.98
CA ALA A 168 23.25 16.23 -3.85
C ALA A 168 23.32 17.78 -3.76
N ALA A 169 22.61 18.39 -2.81
CA ALA A 169 22.58 19.82 -2.53
C ALA A 169 23.24 20.14 -1.17
#